data_AF-A0A3F3H0J0-F1
#
_entry.id   AF-A0A3F3H0J0-F1
#
_cell.length_a   1.000
_cell.length_b   1.000
_cell.length_c   1.000
_cell.angle_alpha   90.00
_cell.angle_beta   90.00
_cell.angle_gamma   90.00
#
_symmetry.space_group_name_H-M   'P 1'
#
loop_
_entity.id
_entity.type
_entity.pdbx_description
1 polymer ?
#
loop_
_entity_poly.entity_id
_entity_poly.type
_entity_poly.pdbx_seq_one_letter_code
_entity_poly.pdbx_strand_id
1 'polypeptide(L)'
;MEVLKYLEALQYESADTVMGSIMSATDFPALAGIEDACDVQHSTTNQHDLEQIERYQPMFYNVAEHRLVNQADVLRLLDLVTQKQ
;
A
#
# COMPACT_ATOMS: atom_id res chain seq x y z
N MET A 1 -7.39 -5.12 -16.87
CA MET A 1 -6.67 -5.63 -15.67
C MET A 1 -7.48 -6.74 -15.01
N GLU A 2 -6.87 -7.86 -14.62
CA GLU A 2 -7.57 -8.98 -13.95
C GLU A 2 -7.77 -8.70 -12.46
N VAL A 3 -8.83 -7.97 -12.09
CA VAL A 3 -9.13 -7.63 -10.68
C VAL A 3 -9.25 -8.87 -9.79
N LEU A 4 -9.87 -9.94 -10.33
CA LEU A 4 -10.10 -11.18 -9.60
C LEU A 4 -8.80 -11.81 -9.07
N LYS A 5 -7.69 -11.74 -9.83
CA LYS A 5 -6.41 -12.30 -9.39
C LYS A 5 -5.87 -11.62 -8.13
N TYR A 6 -6.09 -10.30 -8.00
CA TYR A 6 -5.63 -9.54 -6.83
C TYR A 6 -6.53 -9.79 -5.61
N LEU A 7 -7.83 -9.95 -5.83
CA LEU A 7 -8.77 -10.34 -4.78
C LEU A 7 -8.49 -11.75 -4.26
N GLU A 8 -8.11 -12.67 -5.15
CA GLU A 8 -7.67 -14.02 -4.78
C GLU A 8 -6.33 -13.98 -4.02
N ALA A 9 -5.35 -13.19 -4.49
CA ALA A 9 -4.06 -13.04 -3.82
C ALA A 9 -4.18 -12.53 -2.38
N LEU A 10 -5.14 -11.64 -2.09
CA LEU A 10 -5.41 -11.17 -0.71
C LEU A 10 -5.80 -12.27 0.28
N GLN A 11 -6.16 -13.47 -0.18
CA GLN A 11 -6.45 -14.61 0.70
C GLN A 11 -5.18 -15.32 1.19
N TYR A 12 -4.05 -15.12 0.51
CA TYR A 12 -2.82 -15.88 0.75
C TYR A 12 -1.59 -14.98 0.98
N GLU A 13 -1.61 -13.76 0.47
CA GLU A 13 -0.51 -12.80 0.50
C GLU A 13 -0.81 -11.60 1.40
N SER A 14 0.24 -10.92 1.84
CA SER A 14 0.10 -9.68 2.61
C SER A 14 -0.50 -8.56 1.76
N ALA A 15 -1.20 -7.62 2.39
CA ALA A 15 -1.72 -6.43 1.70
C ALA A 15 -0.62 -5.61 1.02
N ASP A 16 0.56 -5.53 1.64
CA ASP A 16 1.74 -4.83 1.10
C ASP A 16 2.26 -5.51 -0.18
N THR A 17 2.36 -6.84 -0.19
CA THR A 17 2.74 -7.63 -1.37
C THR A 17 1.75 -7.44 -2.53
N VAL A 18 0.45 -7.54 -2.25
CA VAL A 18 -0.59 -7.39 -3.26
C VAL A 18 -0.61 -5.94 -3.79
N MET A 19 -0.48 -4.95 -2.91
CA MET A 19 -0.39 -3.54 -3.29
C MET A 19 0.79 -3.31 -4.24
N GLY A 20 1.98 -3.81 -3.92
CA GLY A 20 3.15 -3.69 -4.81
C GLY A 20 2.92 -4.30 -6.19
N SER A 21 2.21 -5.43 -6.25
CA SER A 21 1.85 -6.08 -7.51
C SER A 21 0.88 -5.26 -8.36
N ILE A 22 -0.05 -4.52 -7.73
CA ILE A 22 -0.97 -3.62 -8.45
C ILE A 22 -0.24 -2.35 -8.87
N MET A 23 0.53 -1.73 -7.97
CA MET A 23 1.29 -0.51 -8.24
C MET A 23 2.25 -0.70 -9.43
N SER A 24 2.99 -1.81 -9.45
CA SER A 24 3.88 -2.18 -10.56
C SER A 24 3.14 -2.39 -11.88
N ALA A 25 1.95 -3.00 -11.84
CA ALA A 25 1.14 -3.24 -13.03
C ALA A 25 0.38 -2.00 -13.56
N THR A 26 0.36 -0.91 -12.81
CA THR A 26 -0.45 0.29 -13.09
C THR A 26 0.36 1.58 -13.10
N ASP A 27 1.68 1.47 -13.24
CA ASP A 27 2.62 2.60 -13.30
C ASP A 27 2.54 3.53 -12.08
N PHE A 28 2.40 2.94 -10.88
CA PHE A 28 2.44 3.62 -9.59
C PHE A 28 1.49 4.81 -9.47
N PRO A 29 0.17 4.59 -9.56
CA PRO A 29 -0.80 5.66 -9.41
C PRO A 29 -0.75 6.23 -7.98
N ALA A 30 -0.81 7.55 -7.88
CA ALA A 30 -0.90 8.21 -6.58
C ALA A 30 -2.19 7.77 -5.84
N LEU A 31 -2.03 7.24 -4.63
CA LEU A 31 -3.12 6.86 -3.74
C LEU A 31 -3.02 7.69 -2.47
N ALA A 32 -3.98 8.60 -2.26
CA ALA A 32 -3.91 9.57 -1.18
C ALA A 32 -3.70 8.89 0.20
N GLY A 33 -2.69 9.35 0.93
CA GLY A 33 -2.34 8.85 2.26
C GLY A 33 -1.55 7.54 2.29
N ILE A 34 -1.21 6.95 1.14
CA ILE A 34 -0.27 5.84 1.02
C ILE A 34 1.00 6.33 0.35
N GLU A 35 2.14 6.08 0.98
CA GLU A 35 3.46 6.50 0.50
C GLU A 35 4.45 5.33 0.57
N ASP A 36 5.59 5.47 -0.11
CA ASP A 36 6.73 4.56 0.03
C ASP A 36 7.26 4.65 1.47
N ALA A 37 7.37 3.52 2.15
CA ALA A 37 7.76 3.50 3.55
C ALA A 37 9.19 4.04 3.79
N CYS A 38 10.09 3.90 2.80
CA CYS A 38 11.42 4.49 2.87
C CYS A 38 11.33 6.02 2.86
N ASP A 39 10.49 6.60 2.00
CA ASP A 39 10.30 8.05 1.95
C ASP A 39 9.70 8.58 3.25
N VAL A 40 8.73 7.85 3.81
CA VAL A 40 8.14 8.17 5.12
C VAL A 40 9.20 8.16 6.21
N GLN A 41 10.05 7.12 6.25
CA GLN A 41 11.10 6.99 7.26
C GLN A 41 12.09 8.18 7.25
N HIS A 42 12.38 8.75 6.07
CA HIS A 42 13.30 9.88 5.94
C HIS A 42 12.64 11.25 6.18
N SER A 43 11.31 11.34 6.08
CA SER A 43 10.59 12.63 6.10
C SER A 43 9.75 12.85 7.37
N THR A 44 9.33 11.78 8.04
CA THR A 44 8.47 11.87 9.22
C THR A 44 9.25 12.17 10.50
N THR A 45 8.60 12.89 11.43
CA THR A 45 9.04 13.01 12.83
C THR A 45 8.15 12.21 13.78
N ASN A 46 7.20 11.42 13.25
CA ASN A 46 6.31 10.61 14.05
C ASN A 46 7.02 9.32 14.50
N GLN A 47 7.30 9.24 15.79
CA GLN A 47 8.00 8.10 16.38
C GLN A 47 7.22 6.79 16.22
N HIS A 48 5.88 6.82 16.24
CA HIS A 48 5.07 5.62 16.03
C HIS A 48 5.27 5.05 14.62
N ASP A 49 5.26 5.92 13.61
CA ASP A 49 5.44 5.51 12.22
C ASP A 49 6.85 4.93 12.02
N LEU A 50 7.87 5.58 12.58
CA LEU A 50 9.25 5.10 12.55
C LEU A 50 9.39 3.71 13.17
N GLU A 51 8.79 3.47 14.34
CA GLU A 51 8.82 2.16 15.02
C GLU A 51 8.11 1.07 14.20
N GLN A 52 6.98 1.39 13.57
CA GLN A 52 6.25 0.45 12.72
C GLN A 52 7.08 0.11 11.46
N ILE A 53 7.63 1.12 10.78
CA ILE A 53 8.42 0.94 9.57
C ILE A 53 9.70 0.15 9.90
N GLU A 54 10.41 0.50 10.97
CA GLU A 54 11.60 -0.21 11.41
C GLU A 54 11.30 -1.69 11.71
N ARG A 55 10.19 -1.96 12.42
CA ARG A 55 9.84 -3.32 12.85
C ARG A 55 9.38 -4.22 11.70
N TYR A 56 8.55 -3.70 10.80
CA TYR A 56 7.87 -4.51 9.80
C TYR A 56 8.47 -4.39 8.41
N GLN A 57 9.31 -3.38 8.16
CA GLN A 57 9.97 -3.12 6.88
C GLN A 57 8.99 -3.20 5.68
N PRO A 58 7.82 -2.52 5.73
CA PRO A 58 6.87 -2.57 4.62
C PRO A 58 7.40 -1.83 3.39
N MET A 59 6.88 -2.12 2.20
CA MET A 59 7.12 -1.31 1.01
C MET A 59 6.27 -0.04 1.01
N PHE A 60 4.99 -0.16 1.41
CA PHE A 60 4.05 0.96 1.46
C PHE A 60 3.53 1.19 2.87
N TYR A 61 3.27 2.45 3.21
CA TYR A 61 2.78 2.84 4.52
C TYR A 61 1.59 3.79 4.44
N ASN A 62 0.61 3.60 5.32
CA ASN A 62 -0.53 4.52 5.41
C ASN A 62 -0.21 5.65 6.39
N VAL A 63 0.30 6.76 5.85
CA VAL A 63 0.66 7.95 6.63
C VAL A 63 -0.54 8.72 7.14
N ALA A 64 -1.70 8.59 6.50
CA ALA A 64 -2.93 9.28 6.93
C ALA A 64 -3.52 8.64 8.20
N GLU A 65 -3.36 7.33 8.35
CA GLU A 65 -3.89 6.55 9.47
C GLU A 65 -2.81 6.01 10.41
N HIS A 66 -1.53 6.33 10.18
CA HIS A 66 -0.38 5.93 10.99
C HIS A 66 -0.31 4.42 11.23
N ARG A 67 -0.41 3.63 10.15
CA ARG A 67 -0.40 2.16 10.21
C ARG A 67 0.16 1.52 8.94
N LEU A 68 0.48 0.23 9.03
CA LEU A 68 0.76 -0.61 7.86
C LEU A 68 -0.47 -0.65 6.92
N VAL A 69 -0.22 -0.84 5.63
CA VAL A 69 -1.28 -1.04 4.65
C VAL A 69 -2.07 -2.33 4.93
N ASN A 70 -3.37 -2.30 4.65
CA ASN A 70 -4.27 -3.42 4.88
C ASN A 70 -5.13 -3.72 3.64
N GLN A 71 -6.00 -4.71 3.77
CA GLN A 71 -6.90 -5.13 2.70
C GLN A 71 -7.78 -3.99 2.16
N ALA A 72 -8.27 -3.09 3.02
CA ALA A 72 -9.11 -1.98 2.59
C ALA A 72 -8.33 -0.98 1.71
N ASP A 73 -7.04 -0.75 2.01
CA ASP A 73 -6.19 0.10 1.16
C ASP A 73 -5.99 -0.52 -0.22
N VAL A 74 -5.82 -1.85 -0.29
CA VAL A 74 -5.72 -2.59 -1.56
C VAL A 74 -7.01 -2.50 -2.36
N LEU A 75 -8.17 -2.65 -1.72
CA LEU A 75 -9.47 -2.50 -2.39
C LEU A 75 -9.67 -1.08 -2.93
N ARG A 76 -9.24 -0.06 -2.18
CA ARG A 76 -9.28 1.34 -2.62
C ARG A 76 -8.36 1.58 -3.82
N LEU A 77 -7.17 0.98 -3.83
CA LEU A 77 -6.28 1.04 -4.98
C LEU A 77 -6.93 0.40 -6.21
N LEU A 78 -7.51 -0.80 -6.06
CA LEU A 78 -8.19 -1.49 -7.15
C LEU A 78 -9.31 -0.66 -7.75
N ASP A 79 -10.19 -0.09 -6.91
CA ASP A 79 -11.27 0.80 -7.35
C ASP A 79 -10.72 1.97 -8.18
N LEU A 80 -9.69 2.66 -7.66
CA LEU A 80 -9.02 3.75 -8.35
C LEU A 80 -8.49 3.35 -9.73
N VAL A 81 -7.80 2.21 -9.85
CA VAL A 81 -7.19 1.79 -11.12
C VAL A 81 -8.17 1.16 -12.10
N THR A 82 -9.33 0.70 -11.61
CA THR A 82 -10.43 0.26 -12.48
C THR A 82 -11.25 1.41 -13.02
N GLN A 83 -11.43 2.51 -12.28
CA GLN A 83 -12.17 3.69 -12.74
C GLN A 83 -11.38 4.50 -13.79
N LYS A 84 -10.05 4.36 -13.81
CA LYS A 84 -9.16 5.00 -14.78
C LYS A 84 -9.04 4.23 -16.11
N GLN A 85 -9.62 3.02 -16.21
CA GLN A 85 -9.65 2.20 -17.43
C GLN A 85 -10.96 2.42 -18.19
#